data_AF-A0A531L1W8-F1
#
_entry.id   AF-A0A531L1W8-F1
#
_cell.length_a   1.000
_cell.length_b   1.000
_cell.length_c   1.000
_cell.angle_alpha   90.00
_cell.angle_beta   90.00
_cell.angle_gamma   90.00
#
_symmetry.space_group_name_H-M   'P 1'
#
loop_
_entity.id
_entity.type
_entity.pdbx_description
1 polymer ?
#
loop_
_entity_poly.entity_id
_entity_poly.type
_entity_poly.pdbx_seq_one_letter_code
_entity_poly.pdbx_strand_id
1 'polypeptide(L)'
;VFALHIGGSNIPLILIAIMTFVLISSSGTMAMAVNYGYRHDRRKTAILMLLTAALGATFVGMQAFEWTKLITEGVRPWGNPWGAAQFGSSFFMITGFHGTHVTFGVIFLIIVARKVWRGDYETGRPGFFTSRRGRYEHVEIMGLYWHFVDLVWVFIFAFFYLW
;
A
#
# COMPACT_ATOMS: atom_id res chain seq x y z
N VAL A 1 15.72 20.83 -5.68
CA VAL A 1 15.02 21.07 -4.40
C VAL A 1 14.79 19.79 -3.61
N PHE A 2 14.92 18.60 -4.19
CA PHE A 2 14.90 17.37 -3.39
C PHE A 2 15.85 16.29 -3.93
N ALA A 3 17.15 16.53 -3.77
CA ALA A 3 18.19 15.56 -4.11
C ALA A 3 19.31 15.63 -3.07
N LEU A 4 19.73 14.47 -2.58
CA LEU A 4 21.03 14.28 -1.93
C LEU A 4 22.02 13.93 -3.05
N HIS A 5 23.11 14.68 -3.18
CA HIS A 5 24.11 14.46 -4.24
C HIS A 5 25.14 13.42 -3.80
N ILE A 6 25.08 12.20 -4.35
CA ILE A 6 26.15 11.21 -4.25
C ILE A 6 26.37 10.60 -5.64
N GLY A 7 27.57 10.78 -6.22
CA GLY A 7 28.03 10.04 -7.40
C GLY A 7 27.48 10.45 -8.78
N GLY A 8 26.75 11.56 -8.92
CA GLY A 8 26.31 12.07 -10.23
C GLY A 8 25.05 11.42 -10.81
N SER A 9 24.40 10.50 -10.08
CA SER A 9 23.08 9.94 -10.42
C SER A 9 21.96 10.59 -9.60
N ASN A 10 20.91 11.05 -10.27
CA ASN A 10 19.73 11.63 -9.62
C ASN A 10 18.82 10.52 -9.09
N ILE A 11 19.18 9.88 -7.96
CA ILE A 11 18.25 8.96 -7.29
C ILE A 11 17.16 9.82 -6.63
N PRO A 12 15.88 9.67 -7.02
CA PRO A 12 14.78 10.45 -6.45
C PRO A 12 14.40 9.91 -5.06
N LEU A 13 15.36 9.86 -4.13
CA LEU A 13 15.17 9.40 -2.74
C LEU A 13 14.01 10.11 -2.05
N ILE A 14 13.71 11.36 -2.44
CA ILE A 14 12.55 12.02 -1.87
C ILE A 14 11.22 11.35 -2.25
N LEU A 15 11.09 10.88 -3.48
CA LEU A 15 9.84 10.29 -3.93
C LEU A 15 9.57 9.03 -3.11
N ILE A 16 10.62 8.23 -2.92
CA ILE A 16 10.56 7.03 -2.10
C ILE A 16 10.34 7.37 -0.61
N ALA A 17 10.98 8.43 -0.09
CA ALA A 17 10.75 8.88 1.28
C ALA A 17 9.29 9.33 1.50
N ILE A 18 8.69 10.02 0.51
CA ILE A 18 7.27 10.39 0.52
C ILE A 18 6.41 9.13 0.45
N MET A 19 6.74 8.15 -0.40
CA MET A 19 6.03 6.87 -0.47
C MET A 19 6.00 6.16 0.88
N THR A 20 7.15 6.07 1.55
CA THR A 20 7.26 5.46 2.88
C THR A 20 6.48 6.25 3.93
N PHE A 21 6.52 7.59 3.90
CA PHE A 21 5.72 8.42 4.79
C PHE A 21 4.20 8.22 4.59
N VAL A 22 3.76 8.14 3.33
CA VAL A 22 2.35 7.87 2.96
C VAL A 22 1.90 6.52 3.49
N LEU A 23 2.75 5.49 3.38
CA LEU A 23 2.45 4.14 3.84
C LEU A 23 2.37 4.03 5.37
N ILE A 24 3.36 4.58 6.10
CA ILE A 24 3.33 4.63 7.57
C ILE A 24 2.10 5.39 8.08
N SER A 25 1.78 6.52 7.44
CA SER A 25 0.57 7.29 7.75
C SER A 25 -0.71 6.47 7.49
N SER A 26 -0.75 5.71 6.41
CA SER A 26 -1.85 4.80 6.06
C SER A 26 -2.01 3.66 7.07
N SER A 27 -0.91 3.13 7.59
CA SER A 27 -0.89 2.19 8.72
C SER A 27 -1.57 2.81 9.94
N GLY A 28 -1.20 4.05 10.30
CA GLY A 28 -1.80 4.78 11.40
C GLY A 28 -3.32 4.99 11.24
N THR A 29 -3.78 5.36 10.04
CA THR A 29 -5.21 5.51 9.77
C THR A 29 -5.96 4.19 9.88
N MET A 30 -5.35 3.07 9.44
CA MET A 30 -5.94 1.75 9.56
C MET A 30 -6.05 1.29 11.02
N ALA A 31 -5.03 1.51 11.84
CA ALA A 31 -5.06 1.18 13.27
C ALA A 31 -6.17 1.95 14.00
N MET A 32 -6.35 3.24 13.67
CA MET A 32 -7.48 4.03 14.17
C MET A 32 -8.83 3.49 13.69
N ALA A 33 -8.94 3.06 12.42
CA ALA A 33 -10.16 2.46 11.88
C ALA A 33 -10.58 1.22 12.67
N VAL A 34 -9.63 0.33 12.99
CA VAL A 34 -9.89 -0.87 13.81
C VAL A 34 -10.37 -0.48 15.22
N ASN A 35 -9.73 0.50 15.87
CA ASN A 35 -10.14 0.99 17.19
C ASN A 35 -11.57 1.56 17.19
N TYR A 36 -11.95 2.37 16.19
CA TYR A 36 -13.32 2.86 16.05
C TYR A 36 -14.31 1.74 15.68
N GLY A 37 -13.85 0.69 14.99
CA GLY A 37 -14.63 -0.50 14.72
C GLY A 37 -15.03 -1.25 15.99
N TYR A 38 -14.10 -1.42 16.93
CA TYR A 38 -14.41 -1.99 18.25
C TYR A 38 -15.39 -1.14 19.07
N ARG A 39 -15.35 0.18 18.88
CA ARG A 39 -16.31 1.12 19.52
C ARG A 39 -17.66 1.20 18.80
N HIS A 40 -17.86 0.40 17.75
CA HIS A 40 -19.07 0.40 16.92
C HIS A 40 -19.37 1.79 16.28
N ASP A 41 -18.37 2.64 16.11
CA ASP A 41 -18.51 3.93 15.40
C ASP A 41 -18.30 3.70 13.91
N ARG A 42 -19.37 3.22 13.25
CA ARG A 42 -19.35 2.85 11.82
C ARG A 42 -18.90 3.98 10.90
N ARG A 43 -19.31 5.22 11.20
CA ARG A 43 -19.02 6.38 10.33
C ARG A 43 -17.54 6.69 10.34
N LYS A 44 -16.93 6.79 11.52
CA LYS A 44 -15.48 7.04 11.63
C LYS A 44 -14.66 5.88 11.09
N THR A 45 -15.07 4.65 11.38
CA THR A 45 -14.42 3.44 10.84
C THR A 45 -14.38 3.48 9.33
N ALA A 46 -15.52 3.70 8.66
CA ALA A 46 -15.58 3.72 7.21
C ALA A 46 -14.78 4.89 6.59
N ILE A 47 -14.82 6.10 7.19
CA ILE A 47 -14.01 7.24 6.71
C ILE A 47 -12.52 6.91 6.82
N LEU A 48 -12.06 6.38 7.95
CA LEU A 48 -10.65 6.04 8.15
C LEU A 48 -10.20 4.93 7.19
N MET A 49 -11.02 3.92 6.94
CA MET A 49 -10.72 2.90 5.93
C MET A 49 -10.63 3.47 4.51
N LEU A 50 -11.48 4.43 4.16
CA LEU A 50 -11.39 5.12 2.86
C LEU A 50 -10.13 5.99 2.77
N LEU A 51 -9.73 6.64 3.86
CA LEU A 51 -8.47 7.39 3.92
C LEU A 51 -7.27 6.45 3.75
N THR A 52 -7.25 5.30 4.44
CA THR A 52 -6.24 4.25 4.25
C THR A 52 -6.17 3.80 2.78
N ALA A 53 -7.32 3.54 2.16
CA ALA A 53 -7.39 3.13 0.76
C ALA A 53 -6.89 4.23 -0.20
N ALA A 54 -7.22 5.49 0.05
CA ALA A 54 -6.74 6.63 -0.76
C ALA A 54 -5.22 6.81 -0.67
N LEU A 55 -4.64 6.66 0.53
CA LEU A 55 -3.20 6.68 0.72
C LEU A 55 -2.52 5.49 0.02
N GLY A 56 -3.11 4.29 0.10
CA GLY A 56 -2.65 3.12 -0.65
C GLY A 56 -2.71 3.29 -2.17
N ALA A 57 -3.77 3.90 -2.70
CA ALA A 57 -3.88 4.22 -4.13
C ALA A 57 -2.82 5.25 -4.56
N THR A 58 -2.55 6.25 -3.72
CA THR A 58 -1.51 7.25 -3.95
C THR A 58 -0.13 6.59 -4.01
N PHE A 59 0.12 5.62 -3.12
CA PHE A 59 1.33 4.81 -3.14
C PHE A 59 1.52 4.05 -4.46
N VAL A 60 0.49 3.31 -4.92
CA VAL A 60 0.54 2.58 -6.20
C VAL A 60 0.77 3.53 -7.38
N GLY A 61 0.16 4.72 -7.35
CA GLY A 61 0.40 5.76 -8.37
C GLY A 61 1.84 6.26 -8.41
N MET A 62 2.44 6.53 -7.23
CA MET A 62 3.85 6.91 -7.14
C MET A 62 4.79 5.80 -7.61
N GLN A 63 4.45 4.54 -7.31
CA GLN A 63 5.21 3.37 -7.76
C GLN A 63 5.18 3.24 -9.29
N ALA A 64 4.01 3.42 -9.92
CA ALA A 64 3.87 3.41 -11.37
C ALA A 64 4.67 4.55 -12.05
N PHE A 65 4.70 5.72 -11.41
CA PHE A 65 5.52 6.85 -11.89
C PHE A 65 7.01 6.53 -11.82
N GLU A 66 7.49 5.96 -10.72
CA GLU A 66 8.88 5.53 -10.58
C GLU A 66 9.27 4.50 -11.64
N TRP A 67 8.44 3.48 -11.85
CA TRP A 67 8.64 2.47 -12.89
C TRP A 67 8.73 3.09 -14.28
N THR A 68 7.82 4.01 -14.61
CA THR A 68 7.83 4.70 -15.90
C THR A 68 9.14 5.42 -16.12
N LYS A 69 9.62 6.15 -15.09
CA LYS A 69 10.89 6.86 -15.14
C LYS A 69 12.06 5.91 -15.36
N LEU A 70 12.17 4.84 -14.58
CA LEU A 70 13.25 3.84 -14.70
C LEU A 70 13.27 3.16 -16.10
N ILE A 71 12.10 2.83 -16.64
CA ILE A 71 11.95 2.23 -17.97
C ILE A 71 12.34 3.20 -19.08
N THR A 72 11.98 4.47 -18.97
CA THR A 72 12.38 5.52 -19.94
C THR A 72 13.88 5.78 -19.91
N GLU A 73 14.48 5.63 -18.73
CA GLU A 73 15.91 5.75 -18.48
C GLU A 73 16.71 4.51 -18.94
N GLY A 74 16.02 3.43 -19.31
CA GLY A 74 16.60 2.24 -19.95
C GLY A 74 16.65 1.00 -19.07
N VAL A 75 16.34 1.10 -17.78
CA VAL A 75 16.27 -0.03 -16.86
C VAL A 75 14.98 -0.82 -17.13
N ARG A 76 15.13 -2.06 -17.58
CA ARG A 76 14.02 -2.96 -17.92
C ARG A 76 14.20 -4.32 -17.25
N PRO A 77 13.13 -5.12 -17.11
CA PRO A 77 13.24 -6.46 -16.53
C PRO A 77 14.22 -7.38 -17.29
N TRP A 78 14.42 -7.16 -18.58
CA TRP A 78 15.27 -7.96 -19.47
C TRP A 78 16.59 -7.27 -19.84
N GLY A 79 16.88 -6.10 -19.30
CA GLY A 79 18.09 -5.36 -19.65
C GLY A 79 18.29 -4.16 -18.76
N ASN A 80 19.49 -4.03 -18.22
CA ASN A 80 19.85 -2.92 -17.36
C ASN A 80 21.13 -2.24 -17.91
N PRO A 81 21.06 -0.97 -18.35
CA PRO A 81 22.23 -0.23 -18.82
C PRO A 81 23.19 0.16 -17.68
N TRP A 82 22.77 0.04 -16.41
CA TRP A 82 23.52 0.51 -15.25
C TRP A 82 23.72 -0.55 -14.19
N GLY A 83 24.96 -0.99 -13.95
CA GLY A 83 25.29 -1.94 -12.88
C GLY A 83 24.98 -3.40 -13.24
N ALA A 84 24.45 -4.17 -12.30
CA ALA A 84 24.25 -5.61 -12.47
C ALA A 84 23.07 -5.93 -13.41
N ALA A 85 23.29 -6.85 -14.35
CA ALA A 85 22.27 -7.27 -15.32
C ALA A 85 20.99 -7.83 -14.67
N GLN A 86 21.12 -8.46 -13.49
CA GLN A 86 20.01 -9.05 -12.73
C GLN A 86 19.22 -8.05 -11.89
N PHE A 87 19.70 -6.82 -11.73
CA PHE A 87 19.03 -5.81 -10.89
C PHE A 87 17.63 -5.50 -11.41
N GLY A 88 17.49 -5.23 -12.72
CA GLY A 88 16.21 -4.91 -13.34
C GLY A 88 15.17 -6.01 -13.12
N SER A 89 15.51 -7.27 -13.43
CA SER A 89 14.60 -8.41 -13.25
C SER A 89 14.13 -8.56 -11.79
N SER A 90 15.07 -8.50 -10.84
CA SER A 90 14.76 -8.69 -9.42
C SER A 90 13.96 -7.53 -8.84
N PHE A 91 14.34 -6.29 -9.18
CA PHE A 91 13.65 -5.08 -8.74
C PHE A 91 12.20 -5.05 -9.22
N PHE A 92 11.96 -5.22 -10.53
CA PHE A 92 10.60 -5.17 -11.09
C PHE A 92 9.74 -6.35 -10.62
N MET A 93 10.33 -7.53 -10.42
CA MET A 93 9.60 -8.69 -9.89
C MET A 93 9.14 -8.45 -8.45
N ILE A 94 10.06 -8.08 -7.55
CA ILE A 94 9.76 -7.92 -6.12
C ILE A 94 8.82 -6.73 -5.91
N THR A 95 9.15 -5.56 -6.47
CA THR A 95 8.31 -4.37 -6.32
C THR A 95 6.97 -4.56 -7.03
N GLY A 96 6.91 -5.25 -8.17
CA GLY A 96 5.68 -5.50 -8.91
C GLY A 96 4.73 -6.45 -8.19
N PHE A 97 5.26 -7.52 -7.59
CA PHE A 97 4.49 -8.43 -6.76
C PHE A 97 3.92 -7.71 -5.53
N HIS A 98 4.73 -6.88 -4.88
CA HIS A 98 4.29 -6.04 -3.78
C HIS A 98 3.20 -5.04 -4.20
N GLY A 99 3.40 -4.30 -5.30
CA GLY A 99 2.42 -3.35 -5.83
C GLY A 99 1.08 -4.01 -6.20
N THR A 100 1.13 -5.26 -6.66
CA THR A 100 -0.07 -6.08 -6.89
C THR A 100 -0.82 -6.38 -5.59
N HIS A 101 -0.11 -6.75 -4.52
CA HIS A 101 -0.71 -6.96 -3.19
C HIS A 101 -1.36 -5.67 -2.66
N VAL A 102 -0.66 -4.53 -2.75
CA VAL A 102 -1.22 -3.23 -2.35
C VAL A 102 -2.49 -2.92 -3.15
N THR A 103 -2.49 -3.14 -4.47
CA THR A 103 -3.64 -2.88 -5.34
C THR A 103 -4.86 -3.71 -4.92
N PHE A 104 -4.69 -5.02 -4.69
CA PHE A 104 -5.78 -5.86 -4.18
C PHE A 104 -6.22 -5.41 -2.78
N GLY A 105 -5.29 -5.05 -1.90
CA GLY A 105 -5.58 -4.49 -0.59
C GLY A 105 -6.45 -3.23 -0.66
N VAL A 106 -6.15 -2.30 -1.55
CA VAL A 106 -6.95 -1.07 -1.76
C VAL A 106 -8.38 -1.43 -2.17
N ILE A 107 -8.54 -2.34 -3.13
CA ILE A 107 -9.85 -2.81 -3.60
C ILE A 107 -10.64 -3.40 -2.43
N PHE A 108 -10.01 -4.27 -1.65
CA PHE A 108 -10.65 -4.91 -0.51
C PHE A 108 -10.98 -3.92 0.62
N LEU A 109 -10.12 -2.94 0.90
CA LEU A 109 -10.39 -1.87 1.85
C LEU A 109 -11.63 -1.06 1.43
N ILE A 110 -11.76 -0.70 0.15
CA ILE A 110 -12.93 0.02 -0.37
C ILE A 110 -14.20 -0.82 -0.20
N ILE A 111 -14.14 -2.12 -0.51
CA ILE A 111 -15.28 -3.04 -0.35
C ILE A 111 -15.71 -3.13 1.12
N VAL A 112 -14.76 -3.31 2.04
CA VAL A 112 -15.06 -3.39 3.48
C VAL A 112 -15.55 -2.05 4.01
N ALA A 113 -14.92 -0.94 3.65
CA ALA A 113 -15.36 0.41 4.03
C ALA A 113 -16.81 0.67 3.60
N ARG A 114 -17.19 0.27 2.37
CA ARG A 114 -18.56 0.38 1.87
C ARG A 114 -19.55 -0.47 2.68
N LYS A 115 -19.16 -1.68 3.09
CA LYS A 115 -19.97 -2.54 3.98
C LYS A 115 -20.16 -1.93 5.37
N VAL A 116 -19.08 -1.40 5.96
CA VAL A 116 -19.14 -0.68 7.25
C VAL A 116 -20.08 0.52 7.15
N TRP A 117 -19.96 1.33 6.09
CA TRP A 117 -20.81 2.50 5.88
C TRP A 117 -22.30 2.13 5.76
N ARG A 118 -22.60 1.01 5.09
CA ARG A 118 -23.97 0.51 4.92
C ARG A 118 -24.57 -0.10 6.18
N GLY A 119 -23.77 -0.34 7.21
CA GLY A 119 -24.22 -1.03 8.43
C GLY A 119 -24.48 -2.53 8.21
N ASP A 120 -23.88 -3.13 7.18
CA ASP A 120 -24.11 -4.56 6.87
C ASP A 120 -23.65 -5.46 8.03
N TYR A 121 -22.62 -5.04 8.78
CA TYR A 121 -22.12 -5.71 9.98
C TYR A 121 -23.04 -5.59 11.21
N GLU A 122 -23.90 -4.57 11.25
CA GLU A 122 -24.89 -4.37 12.33
C GLU A 122 -26.20 -5.10 12.02
N THR A 123 -26.55 -5.18 10.73
CA THR A 123 -27.83 -5.74 10.26
C THR A 123 -27.75 -7.26 10.04
N GLY A 124 -26.56 -7.86 10.12
CA GLY A 124 -26.35 -9.30 9.95
C GLY A 124 -26.66 -9.82 8.54
N ARG A 125 -26.63 -8.95 7.53
CA ARG A 125 -26.94 -9.32 6.14
C ARG A 125 -25.77 -10.09 5.52
N PRO A 126 -25.99 -11.27 4.93
CA PRO A 126 -24.94 -11.95 4.18
C PRO A 126 -24.57 -11.10 2.96
N GLY A 127 -23.30 -10.73 2.85
CA GLY A 127 -22.77 -9.98 1.73
C GLY A 127 -22.15 -10.90 0.67
N PHE A 128 -21.98 -10.39 -0.55
CA PHE A 128 -21.47 -11.11 -1.74
C PHE A 128 -20.15 -11.90 -1.56
N PHE A 129 -19.39 -11.68 -0.47
CA PHE A 129 -18.13 -12.37 -0.16
C PHE A 129 -18.01 -12.91 1.28
N THR A 130 -19.04 -12.72 2.12
CA THR A 130 -19.00 -13.10 3.54
C THR A 130 -20.31 -13.78 3.89
N SER A 131 -20.29 -15.12 3.89
CA SER A 131 -21.43 -15.98 4.23
C SER A 131 -21.66 -16.07 5.76
N ARG A 132 -20.69 -15.64 6.59
CA ARG A 132 -20.79 -15.61 8.05
C ARG A 132 -21.18 -14.23 8.58
N ARG A 133 -21.91 -14.22 9.71
CA ARG A 133 -22.17 -13.07 10.59
C ARG A 133 -20.88 -12.63 11.29
N GLY A 134 -19.85 -12.18 10.56
CA GLY A 134 -18.67 -11.61 11.21
C GLY A 134 -18.95 -10.18 11.62
N ARG A 135 -18.68 -9.85 12.89
CA ARG A 135 -18.74 -8.47 13.42
C ARG A 135 -17.55 -7.68 12.84
N TYR A 136 -17.14 -6.62 13.54
CA TYR A 136 -15.98 -5.80 13.19
C TYR A 136 -14.63 -6.56 13.11
N GLU A 137 -14.59 -7.87 13.45
CA GLU A 137 -13.46 -8.79 13.19
C GLU A 137 -12.98 -8.76 11.72
N HIS A 138 -13.87 -8.55 10.76
CA HIS A 138 -13.48 -8.43 9.35
C HIS A 138 -12.61 -7.18 9.09
N VAL A 139 -12.83 -6.10 9.83
CA VAL A 139 -12.03 -4.87 9.74
C VAL A 139 -10.64 -5.10 10.35
N GLU A 140 -10.57 -5.86 11.44
CA GLU A 140 -9.31 -6.25 12.09
C GLU A 140 -8.44 -7.12 11.17
N ILE A 141 -9.02 -8.18 10.59
CA ILE A 141 -8.30 -9.06 9.65
C ILE A 141 -7.79 -8.27 8.45
N MET A 142 -8.60 -7.34 7.93
CA MET A 142 -8.18 -6.43 6.86
C MET A 142 -7.03 -5.53 7.31
N GLY A 143 -7.09 -5.03 8.55
CA GLY A 143 -6.03 -4.20 9.13
C GLY A 143 -4.72 -4.97 9.25
N LEU A 144 -4.75 -6.20 9.76
CA LEU A 144 -3.57 -7.07 9.84
C LEU A 144 -2.96 -7.34 8.47
N TYR A 145 -3.79 -7.60 7.45
CA TYR A 145 -3.32 -7.73 6.07
C TYR A 145 -2.65 -6.44 5.57
N TRP A 146 -3.25 -5.28 5.83
CA TRP A 146 -2.70 -4.00 5.40
C TRP A 146 -1.35 -3.68 6.07
N HIS A 147 -1.26 -3.90 7.39
CA HIS A 147 -0.01 -3.74 8.14
C HIS A 147 1.09 -4.69 7.67
N PHE A 148 0.74 -5.92 7.30
CA PHE A 148 1.69 -6.87 6.73
C PHE A 148 2.26 -6.35 5.40
N VAL A 149 1.39 -5.87 4.50
CA VAL A 149 1.83 -5.31 3.22
C VAL A 149 2.74 -4.09 3.45
N ASP A 150 2.37 -3.18 4.35
CA ASP A 150 3.18 -2.01 4.72
C ASP A 150 4.59 -2.41 5.21
N LEU A 151 4.67 -3.40 6.11
CA LEU A 151 5.95 -3.91 6.63
C LEU A 151 6.84 -4.52 5.54
N VAL A 152 6.27 -5.21 4.55
CA VAL A 152 7.02 -5.73 3.40
C VAL A 152 7.66 -4.59 2.59
N TRP A 153 6.98 -3.45 2.44
CA TRP A 153 7.55 -2.30 1.75
C TRP A 153 8.76 -1.72 2.46
N VAL A 154 8.72 -1.63 3.80
CA VAL A 154 9.85 -1.14 4.60
C VAL A 154 11.11 -1.99 4.36
N PHE A 155 10.97 -3.31 4.19
CA PHE A 155 12.09 -4.15 3.80
C PHE A 155 12.58 -3.90 2.37
N ILE A 156 11.67 -3.77 1.40
CA ILE A 156 12.03 -3.42 0.02
C ILE A 156 12.81 -2.10 -0.02
N PHE A 157 12.33 -1.10 0.72
CA PHE A 157 13.00 0.19 0.87
C PHE A 157 14.43 0.03 1.39
N ALA A 158 14.61 -0.72 2.47
CA ALA A 158 15.92 -0.92 3.10
C ALA A 158 16.92 -1.63 2.18
N PHE A 159 16.51 -2.65 1.43
CA PHE A 159 17.43 -3.43 0.59
C PHE A 159 17.75 -2.79 -0.76
N PHE A 160 16.81 -2.07 -1.38
CA PHE A 160 17.00 -1.52 -2.72
C PHE A 160 17.38 -0.04 -2.77
N TYR A 161 17.12 0.73 -1.70
CA TYR A 161 17.29 2.18 -1.74
C TYR A 161 18.26 2.75 -0.69
N LEU A 162 18.63 1.99 0.34
CA LEU A 162 19.58 2.43 1.38
C LEU A 162 21.01 1.91 1.19
N TRP A 163 21.28 1.17 0.11
CA TRP A 163 22.59 0.58 -0.19
C TRP A 163 23.09 0.95 -1.59
#